data_AF-A0A6M0LGX4-F1
#
_entry.id   AF-A0A6M0LGX4-F1
#
_cell.length_a   1.000
_cell.length_b   1.000
_cell.length_c   1.000
_cell.angle_alpha   90.00
_cell.angle_beta   90.00
_cell.angle_gamma   90.00
#
_symmetry.space_group_name_H-M   'P 1'
#
loop_
_entity.id
_entity.type
_entity.pdbx_description
1 polymer ?
#
loop_
_entity_poly.entity_id
_entity_poly.type
_entity_poly.pdbx_seq_one_letter_code
_entity_poly.pdbx_strand_id
1 'polypeptide(L)'
;MKNALSLLLILLNAIGCLCLTYSIYLFLFGGSIVDAPDAMLPMERWERGGWLLTIGMIPLIIANILGYGFIQFGNKKNRLFIFIPSIICIILVACFWVKGII
;
A
#
# COMPACT_ATOMS: atom_id res chain seq x y z
N MET A 1 -4.93 21.48 -17.72
CA MET A 1 -3.90 20.49 -17.30
C MET A 1 -3.91 20.19 -15.80
N LYS A 2 -3.91 21.19 -14.90
CA LYS A 2 -3.91 20.95 -13.44
C LYS A 2 -5.08 20.07 -12.94
N ASN A 3 -6.29 20.24 -13.49
CA ASN A 3 -7.45 19.43 -13.09
C ASN A 3 -7.34 17.96 -13.51
N ALA A 4 -6.87 17.65 -14.72
CA ALA A 4 -6.72 16.27 -15.18
C ALA A 4 -5.66 15.51 -14.38
N LEU A 5 -4.52 16.16 -14.09
CA LEU A 5 -3.43 15.58 -13.32
C LEU A 5 -3.84 15.38 -11.85
N SER A 6 -4.54 16.35 -11.25
CA SER A 6 -5.12 16.20 -9.91
C SER A 6 -6.11 15.05 -9.84
N LEU A 7 -6.97 14.88 -10.85
CA LEU A 7 -7.98 13.82 -10.88
C LEU A 7 -7.31 12.45 -11.03
N LEU A 8 -6.28 12.35 -11.86
CA LEU A 8 -5.49 11.12 -12.01
C LEU A 8 -4.76 10.75 -10.71
N LEU A 9 -4.17 11.71 -10.00
CA LEU A 9 -3.53 11.46 -8.70
C LEU A 9 -4.54 10.99 -7.65
N ILE A 10 -5.76 11.54 -7.63
CA ILE A 10 -6.82 11.08 -6.73
C ILE A 10 -7.21 9.64 -7.03
N LEU A 11 -7.41 9.29 -8.31
CA LEU A 11 -7.72 7.92 -8.73
C LEU A 11 -6.59 6.95 -8.36
N LEU A 12 -5.34 7.32 -8.62
CA LEU A 12 -4.18 6.51 -8.27
C LEU A 12 -4.13 6.26 -6.76
N ASN A 13 -4.43 7.27 -5.95
CA ASN A 13 -4.45 7.12 -4.50
C ASN A 13 -5.61 6.26 -4.01
N ALA A 14 -6.78 6.36 -4.63
CA ALA A 14 -7.92 5.50 -4.32
C ALA A 14 -7.61 4.03 -4.63
N ILE A 15 -7.03 3.75 -5.80
CA ILE A 15 -6.57 2.41 -6.18
C ILE A 15 -5.48 1.93 -5.21
N GLY A 16 -4.51 2.79 -4.86
CA GLY A 16 -3.48 2.49 -3.88
C GLY A 16 -4.05 2.09 -2.51
N CYS A 17 -5.07 2.79 -2.03
CA CYS A 17 -5.80 2.43 -0.81
C CYS A 17 -6.52 1.08 -0.92
N LEU A 18 -7.14 0.77 -2.06
CA LEU A 18 -7.79 -0.53 -2.29
C LEU A 18 -6.75 -1.68 -2.33
N CYS A 19 -5.61 -1.46 -2.98
CA CYS A 19 -4.51 -2.42 -2.98
C CYS A 19 -3.95 -2.61 -1.57
N LEU A 20 -3.85 -1.52 -0.78
CA LEU A 20 -3.41 -1.58 0.60
C LEU A 20 -4.39 -2.42 1.42
N THR A 21 -5.69 -2.16 1.40
CA THR A 21 -6.67 -2.94 2.17
C THR A 21 -6.67 -4.42 1.80
N TYR A 22 -6.57 -4.75 0.52
CA TYR A 22 -6.44 -6.14 0.07
C TYR A 22 -5.17 -6.81 0.61
N SER A 23 -4.03 -6.12 0.52
CA SER A 23 -2.74 -6.68 0.97
C SER A 23 -2.70 -6.83 2.50
N ILE A 24 -3.31 -5.90 3.24
CA ILE A 24 -3.50 -6.00 4.70
C ILE A 24 -4.32 -7.22 5.06
N TYR A 25 -5.45 -7.43 4.37
CA TYR A 25 -6.31 -8.57 4.62
C TYR A 25 -5.55 -9.88 4.39
N LEU A 26 -4.80 -9.97 3.28
CA LEU A 26 -4.02 -11.14 2.95
C LEU A 26 -2.90 -11.39 3.97
N PHE A 27 -2.22 -10.34 4.44
CA PHE A 27 -1.14 -10.44 5.43
C PHE A 27 -1.64 -10.86 6.83
N LEU A 28 -2.74 -10.29 7.32
CA LEU A 28 -3.24 -10.53 8.68
C LEU A 28 -4.12 -11.79 8.78
N PHE A 29 -4.89 -12.10 7.74
CA PHE A 29 -5.90 -13.16 7.77
C PHE A 29 -5.67 -14.28 6.75
N GLY A 30 -4.67 -14.15 5.87
CA GLY A 30 -4.40 -15.13 4.81
C GLY A 30 -4.00 -16.52 5.33
N GLY A 31 -3.39 -16.60 6.51
CA GLY A 31 -2.89 -17.84 7.11
C GLY A 31 -1.85 -18.55 6.22
N SER A 32 -1.48 -19.78 6.60
CA SER A 32 -0.48 -20.60 5.92
C SER A 32 -1.02 -21.38 4.71
N ILE A 33 -2.07 -20.86 4.07
CA ILE A 33 -2.68 -21.51 2.91
C ILE A 33 -1.84 -21.17 1.68
N VAL A 34 -1.42 -22.20 0.93
CA VAL A 34 -0.74 -22.06 -0.36
C VAL A 34 -1.75 -22.33 -1.48
N ASP A 35 -2.13 -21.28 -2.22
CA ASP A 35 -3.13 -21.41 -3.30
C ASP A 35 -2.63 -22.21 -4.51
N ALA A 36 -1.33 -22.08 -4.80
CA ALA A 36 -0.71 -22.65 -5.98
C ALA A 36 0.59 -23.36 -5.55
N PRO A 37 0.49 -24.60 -5.03
CA PRO A 37 1.65 -25.35 -4.54
C PRO A 37 2.62 -25.71 -5.68
N ASP A 38 2.10 -25.87 -6.90
CA ASP A 38 2.89 -26.23 -8.09
C ASP A 38 3.54 -25.01 -8.78
N ALA A 39 3.39 -23.80 -8.22
CA ALA A 39 4.03 -22.62 -8.76
C ALA A 39 5.55 -22.67 -8.57
N MET A 40 6.29 -21.98 -9.44
CA MET A 40 7.76 -21.91 -9.34
C MET A 40 8.26 -21.33 -8.00
N LEU A 41 7.44 -20.49 -7.36
CA LEU A 41 7.65 -19.97 -6.00
C LEU A 41 6.33 -20.12 -5.22
N PRO A 42 6.11 -21.26 -4.56
CA PRO A 42 4.95 -21.43 -3.71
C PRO A 42 5.10 -20.48 -2.52
N MET A 43 4.12 -19.61 -2.33
CA MET A 43 4.08 -18.64 -1.24
C MET A 43 2.78 -18.81 -0.49
N GLU A 44 2.87 -18.78 0.83
CA GLU A 44 1.70 -18.72 1.69
C GLU A 44 0.98 -17.37 1.48
N ARG A 45 -0.35 -17.35 1.68
CA ARG A 45 -1.13 -16.12 1.49
C ARG A 45 -0.60 -14.97 2.33
N TRP A 46 -0.22 -15.21 3.60
CA TRP A 46 0.33 -14.13 4.43
C TRP A 46 1.66 -13.58 3.91
N GLU A 47 2.54 -14.44 3.39
CA GLU A 47 3.81 -14.04 2.78
C GLU A 47 3.57 -13.22 1.52
N ARG A 48 2.66 -13.68 0.66
CA ARG A 48 2.25 -12.95 -0.54
C ARG A 48 1.73 -11.56 -0.19
N GLY A 49 0.94 -11.44 0.89
CA GLY A 49 0.47 -10.16 1.41
C GLY A 49 1.60 -9.25 1.85
N GLY A 50 2.59 -9.79 2.58
CA GLY A 50 3.79 -9.06 3.00
C GLY A 50 4.66 -8.58 1.83
N TRP A 51 4.85 -9.42 0.81
CA TRP A 51 5.57 -9.05 -0.42
C TRP A 51 4.83 -7.98 -1.22
N LEU A 52 3.51 -8.10 -1.37
CA LEU A 52 2.66 -7.08 -2.00
C LEU A 52 2.76 -5.73 -1.28
N LEU A 53 2.73 -5.73 0.06
CA LEU A 53 2.93 -4.52 0.86
C LEU A 53 4.32 -3.91 0.62
N THR A 54 5.37 -4.73 0.58
CA THR A 54 6.75 -4.28 0.39
C THR A 54 6.95 -3.63 -0.98
N ILE A 55 6.47 -4.27 -2.04
CA ILE A 55 6.56 -3.75 -3.41
C ILE A 55 5.66 -2.53 -3.59
N GLY A 56 4.45 -2.56 -3.03
CA GLY A 56 3.46 -1.48 -3.11
C GLY A 56 3.81 -0.24 -2.28
N MET A 57 4.72 -0.36 -1.31
CA MET A 57 5.14 0.75 -0.44
C MET A 57 5.74 1.92 -1.23
N ILE A 58 6.67 1.62 -2.15
CA ILE A 58 7.37 2.64 -2.94
C ILE A 58 6.40 3.47 -3.80
N PRO A 59 5.58 2.88 -4.69
CA PRO A 59 4.65 3.65 -5.51
C PRO A 59 3.60 4.40 -4.68
N LEU A 60 3.17 3.85 -3.53
CA LEU A 60 2.22 4.51 -2.62
C LEU A 60 2.83 5.78 -2.00
N ILE A 61 4.08 5.73 -1.53
CA ILE A 61 4.78 6.90 -0.98
C ILE A 61 4.94 7.98 -2.06
N ILE A 62 5.35 7.59 -3.27
CA ILE A 62 5.52 8.54 -4.39
C ILE A 62 4.18 9.20 -4.74
N ALA A 63 3.10 8.41 -4.86
CA ALA A 63 1.77 8.93 -5.13
C ALA A 63 1.29 9.93 -4.06
N ASN A 64 1.59 9.67 -2.78
CA ASN A 64 1.23 10.56 -1.68
C ASN A 64 2.04 11.85 -1.64
N ILE A 65 3.35 11.79 -1.92
CA ILE A 65 4.19 12.99 -2.05
C ILE A 65 3.70 13.88 -3.20
N LEU A 66 3.43 13.27 -4.36
CA LEU A 66 2.86 13.98 -5.51
C LEU A 66 1.48 14.54 -5.19
N GLY A 67 0.62 13.77 -4.53
CA GLY A 67 -0.70 14.21 -4.07
C GLY A 67 -0.63 15.43 -3.16
N TYR A 68 0.31 15.46 -2.21
CA TYR A 68 0.51 16.59 -1.30
C TYR A 68 0.95 17.87 -2.04
N GLY A 69 1.85 17.74 -3.03
CA GLY A 69 2.35 18.86 -3.82
C GLY A 69 1.32 19.43 -4.80
N PHE A 70 0.58 18.56 -5.49
CA PHE A 70 -0.28 18.97 -6.61
C PHE A 70 -1.75 19.17 -6.23
N ILE A 71 -2.29 18.45 -5.24
CA ILE A 71 -3.72 18.53 -4.92
C ILE A 71 -3.95 19.65 -3.91
N GLN A 72 -4.60 20.75 -4.32
CA GLN A 72 -4.99 21.87 -3.45
C GLN A 72 -6.22 21.53 -2.58
N PHE A 73 -6.12 20.47 -1.76
CA PHE A 73 -7.10 20.14 -0.74
C PHE A 73 -7.04 21.15 0.43
N GLY A 74 -7.78 22.26 0.31
CA GLY A 74 -8.09 23.17 1.42
C GLY A 74 -6.92 23.48 2.37
N ASN A 75 -7.16 23.37 3.68
CA ASN A 75 -6.18 23.67 4.72
C ASN A 75 -4.99 22.70 4.74
N LYS A 76 -3.78 23.21 5.02
CA LYS A 76 -2.53 22.42 5.14
C LYS A 76 -2.66 21.19 6.05
N LYS A 77 -3.46 21.27 7.12
CA LYS A 77 -3.71 20.14 8.04
C LYS A 77 -4.49 19.01 7.36
N ASN A 78 -5.43 19.32 6.49
CA ASN A 78 -6.25 18.32 5.81
C ASN A 78 -5.46 17.57 4.72
N ARG A 79 -4.44 18.21 4.16
CA ARG A 79 -3.50 17.56 3.23
C ARG A 79 -2.63 16.49 3.88
N LEU A 80 -2.43 16.53 5.21
CA LEU A 80 -1.63 15.51 5.90
C LEU A 80 -2.34 14.15 5.97
N PHE A 81 -3.68 14.11 5.90
CA PHE A 81 -4.42 12.84 5.90
C PHE A 81 -4.06 11.93 4.71
N ILE A 82 -3.53 12.50 3.62
CA ILE A 82 -3.04 11.75 2.45
C ILE A 82 -1.90 10.79 2.83
N PHE A 83 -1.12 11.09 3.89
CA PHE A 83 0.00 10.24 4.31
C PHE A 83 -0.39 9.07 5.22
N ILE A 84 -1.61 9.03 5.75
CA ILE A 84 -2.08 7.95 6.62
C ILE A 84 -1.88 6.56 5.98
N PRO A 85 -2.32 6.29 4.74
CA PRO A 85 -2.10 4.99 4.12
C PRO A 85 -0.62 4.62 3.99
N SER A 86 0.27 5.60 3.73
CA SER A 86 1.72 5.35 3.70
C SER A 86 2.26 4.96 5.08
N ILE A 87 1.84 5.63 6.15
CA ILE A 87 2.28 5.30 7.52
C ILE A 87 1.84 3.87 7.88
N ILE A 88 0.59 3.52 7.60
CA ILE A 88 0.06 2.17 7.84
C ILE A 88 0.87 1.14 7.04
N CYS A 89 1.14 1.41 5.77
CA CYS A 89 1.93 0.53 4.91
C CYS A 89 3.35 0.30 5.48
N ILE A 90 4.05 1.37 5.89
CA ILE A 90 5.40 1.28 6.48
C ILE A 90 5.41 0.43 7.75
N ILE A 91 4.45 0.64 8.65
CA ILE A 91 4.35 -0.13 9.90
C ILE A 91 4.17 -1.62 9.60
N LEU A 92 3.29 -1.96 8.65
CA LEU A 92 3.03 -3.35 8.30
C LEU A 92 4.17 -4.02 7.57
N VAL A 93 4.87 -3.30 6.68
CA VAL A 93 6.10 -3.79 6.05
C VAL A 93 7.15 -4.07 7.12
N ALA A 94 7.35 -3.16 8.08
CA ALA A 94 8.27 -3.40 9.20
C ALA A 94 7.88 -4.66 9.99
N CYS A 95 6.59 -4.84 10.31
CA CYS A 95 6.10 -6.04 10.97
C CYS A 95 6.34 -7.32 10.15
N PHE A 96 6.15 -7.28 8.83
CA PHE A 96 6.42 -8.42 7.95
C PHE A 96 7.89 -8.84 7.99
N TRP A 97 8.81 -7.87 7.85
CA TRP A 97 10.24 -8.16 7.89
C TRP A 97 10.70 -8.64 9.27
N VAL A 98 10.18 -8.07 10.36
CA VAL A 98 10.48 -8.56 11.72
C VAL A 98 9.98 -9.99 11.91
N LYS A 99 8.77 -10.31 11.44
CA LYS A 99 8.19 -11.65 11.53
C LYS A 99 8.93 -12.67 10.64
N GLY A 100 9.51 -12.24 9.52
CA GLY A 100 10.31 -13.11 8.65
C GLY A 100 11.75 -13.34 9.13
N ILE A 101 12.25 -12.54 10.09
CA ILE A 101 13.59 -12.68 10.68
C ILE A 101 13.59 -13.59 11.91
N ILE A 102 12.46 -13.70 12.61
CA ILE A 102 12.25 -14.53 13.81
C ILE A 102 11.77 -15.92 13.39
#